data_AF-A0A7Y2EE76-F1
#
_entry.id   AF-A0A7Y2EE76-F1
#
_cell.length_a   1.000
_cell.length_b   1.000
_cell.length_c   1.000
_cell.angle_alpha   90.00
_cell.angle_beta   90.00
_cell.angle_gamma   90.00
#
_symmetry.space_group_name_H-M   'P 1'
#
loop_
_entity.id
_entity.type
_entity.pdbx_description
1 polymer ?
#
loop_
_entity_poly.entity_id
_entity_poly.type
_entity_poly.pdbx_seq_one_letter_code
_entity_poly.pdbx_strand_id
1 'polypeptide(L)'
;EPDTYSLVMIACASCTLFGAYHYSVVAIRLGEVSLTAPFRYSVILWGLLVGYLVWGDVPGLMSLAGMVLITLAGLYVIHRERVTRQRAGA
;
A
#
# COMPACT_ATOMS: atom_id res chain seq x y z
N GLU A 1 11.35 -3.29 34.47
CA GLU A 1 12.11 -2.26 33.75
C GLU A 1 12.03 -2.57 32.26
N PRO A 2 11.97 -1.57 31.37
CA PRO A 2 11.91 -1.83 29.94
C PRO A 2 13.21 -2.52 29.51
N ASP A 3 13.08 -3.77 29.08
CA ASP A 3 14.18 -4.60 28.61
C ASP A 3 14.81 -4.00 27.34
N THR A 4 16.13 -4.09 27.20
CA THR A 4 16.88 -3.42 26.10
C THR A 4 16.37 -3.82 24.71
N TYR A 5 15.91 -5.07 24.57
CA TYR A 5 15.31 -5.58 23.34
C TYR A 5 14.05 -4.81 22.91
N SER A 6 13.19 -4.44 23.86
CA SER A 6 11.97 -3.67 23.57
C SER A 6 12.31 -2.27 23.05
N LEU A 7 13.34 -1.64 23.62
CA LEU A 7 13.78 -0.31 23.20
C LEU A 7 14.36 -0.33 21.79
N VAL A 8 15.16 -1.34 21.45
CA VAL A 8 15.71 -1.51 20.10
C VAL A 8 14.60 -1.74 19.07
N MET A 9 13.62 -2.58 19.39
CA MET A 9 12.48 -2.81 18.48
C MET A 9 11.67 -1.54 18.20
N ILE A 10 11.38 -0.75 19.25
CA ILE A 10 10.64 0.52 19.11
C ILE A 10 11.46 1.54 18.29
N ALA A 11 12.76 1.63 18.52
CA ALA A 11 13.64 2.53 17.76
C ALA A 11 13.66 2.16 16.27
N CYS A 12 13.85 0.87 15.94
CA CYS A 12 13.84 0.39 14.56
C CYS A 12 12.48 0.65 13.88
N ALA A 13 11.37 0.31 14.53
CA ALA A 13 10.02 0.55 14.00
C ALA A 13 9.79 2.05 13.74
N SER A 14 10.22 2.91 14.66
CA SER A 14 10.06 4.36 14.53
C SER A 14 10.86 4.92 13.35
N CYS A 15 12.10 4.48 13.14
CA CYS A 15 12.91 4.87 11.99
C CYS A 15 12.28 4.45 10.67
N THR A 16 11.77 3.22 10.58
CA THR A 16 11.11 2.71 9.36
C THR A 16 9.84 3.50 9.05
N LEU A 17 8.98 3.76 10.05
CA LEU A 17 7.76 4.56 9.87
C LEU A 17 8.07 5.99 9.41
N PHE A 18 9.07 6.62 10.03
CA PHE A 18 9.47 7.98 9.67
C PHE A 18 9.94 8.05 8.21
N GLY A 19 10.81 7.13 7.79
CA GLY A 19 11.26 7.05 6.41
C GLY A 19 10.10 6.82 5.43
N ALA A 20 9.25 5.83 5.71
CA ALA A 20 8.09 5.51 4.86
C ALA A 20 7.14 6.70 4.69
N TYR A 21 6.85 7.43 5.78
CA TYR A 21 6.01 8.62 5.73
C TYR A 21 6.66 9.73 4.93
N HIS A 22 7.96 9.99 5.14
CA HIS A 22 8.71 11.00 4.41
C HIS A 22 8.69 10.75 2.91
N TYR A 23 9.01 9.52 2.47
CA TYR A 23 8.95 9.15 1.06
C TYR A 23 7.53 9.26 0.47
N SER A 24 6.50 8.89 1.25
CA SER A 24 5.10 9.04 0.81
C SER A 24 4.72 10.50 0.56
N VAL A 25 5.15 11.40 1.45
CA VAL A 25 4.92 12.85 1.29
C VAL A 25 5.65 13.40 0.07
N VAL A 26 6.91 12.99 -0.14
CA VAL A 26 7.71 13.40 -1.31
C VAL A 26 7.07 12.90 -2.61
N ALA A 27 6.59 11.66 -2.64
CA ALA A 27 5.92 11.07 -3.80
C ALA A 27 4.64 11.84 -4.20
N ILE A 28 3.84 12.26 -3.22
CA ILE A 28 2.63 13.07 -3.46
C ILE A 28 2.98 14.49 -3.93
N ARG A 29 4.11 15.04 -3.49
CA ARG A 29 4.56 16.39 -3.89
C ARG A 29 5.17 16.44 -5.30
N LEU A 30 5.83 15.36 -5.73
CA LEU A 30 6.53 15.30 -7.02
C LEU A 30 5.70 14.67 -8.15
N GLY A 31 4.71 13.83 -7.83
CA GLY A 31 3.85 13.17 -8.81
C GLY A 31 2.49 13.84 -8.98
N GLU A 32 1.89 13.76 -10.17
CA GLU A 32 0.49 14.11 -10.37
C GLU A 32 -0.37 13.29 -9.39
N VAL A 33 -1.25 13.96 -8.64
CA VAL A 33 -2.10 13.34 -7.60
C VAL A 33 -2.92 12.16 -8.14
N SER A 34 -3.25 12.17 -9.44
CA SER A 34 -3.89 11.09 -10.18
C SER A 34 -3.07 9.79 -10.21
N LEU A 35 -1.75 9.88 -10.39
CA LEU A 35 -0.85 8.72 -10.43
C LEU A 35 -0.55 8.15 -9.03
N THR A 36 -0.68 8.96 -7.98
CA THR A 36 -0.41 8.52 -6.59
C THR A 36 -1.59 7.80 -5.95
N ALA A 37 -2.83 8.05 -6.42
CA ALA A 37 -4.03 7.42 -5.89
C ALA A 37 -4.01 5.88 -5.97
N PRO A 38 -3.65 5.23 -7.09
CA PRO A 38 -3.50 3.77 -7.16
C PRO A 38 -2.42 3.23 -6.21
N PHE A 39 -1.30 3.94 -6.08
CA PHE A 39 -0.17 3.51 -5.24
C PHE A 39 -0.51 3.42 -3.75
N ARG A 40 -1.40 4.29 -3.24
CA ARG A 40 -1.86 4.21 -1.84
C ARG A 40 -2.63 2.92 -1.55
N TYR A 41 -3.34 2.37 -2.52
CA TYR A 41 -4.06 1.10 -2.36
C TYR A 41 -3.13 -0.12 -2.44
N SER A 42 -1.98 -0.01 -3.12
CA SER A 42 -0.97 -1.07 -3.19
C SER A 42 -0.38 -1.43 -1.81
N VAL A 43 -0.39 -0.51 -0.84
CA VAL A 43 0.01 -0.79 0.55
C VAL A 43 -0.86 -1.88 1.18
N ILE A 44 -2.15 -1.98 0.81
CA ILE A 44 -3.04 -3.00 1.37
C ILE A 44 -2.61 -4.40 0.90
N LEU A 45 -2.23 -4.52 -0.38
CA LEU A 45 -1.68 -5.75 -0.96
C LEU A 45 -0.37 -6.17 -0.25
N TRP A 46 0.54 -5.22 -0.05
CA TRP A 46 1.80 -5.49 0.64
C TRP A 46 1.60 -5.82 2.12
N GLY A 47 0.71 -5.11 2.81
CA GLY A 47 0.39 -5.38 4.22
C GLY A 47 -0.16 -6.78 4.43
N LEU A 48 -1.00 -7.26 3.51
CA LEU A 48 -1.46 -8.64 3.52
C LEU A 48 -0.32 -9.63 3.24
N LEU A 49 0.50 -9.37 2.23
CA LEU A 49 1.58 -10.27 1.82
C LEU A 49 2.62 -10.43 2.94
N VAL A 50 3.01 -9.32 3.57
CA VAL A 50 3.91 -9.32 4.73
C VAL A 50 3.22 -9.94 5.95
N GLY A 51 1.93 -9.66 6.16
CA GLY A 51 1.07 -10.31 7.15
C GLY A 51 1.18 -11.84 7.12
N TYR A 52 0.98 -12.40 5.93
CA TYR A 52 1.08 -13.82 5.67
C TYR A 52 2.52 -14.36 5.81
N LEU A 53 3.52 -13.66 5.26
CA LEU A 53 4.92 -14.13 5.24
C LEU A 53 5.60 -14.08 6.62
N VAL A 54 5.31 -13.06 7.42
CA VAL A 54 6.00 -12.82 8.70
C VAL A 54 5.28 -13.49 9.87
N TRP A 55 3.95 -13.46 9.86
CA TRP A 55 3.15 -13.98 10.99
C TRP A 55 2.40 -15.27 10.66
N GLY A 56 2.38 -15.72 9.40
CA GLY A 56 1.65 -16.92 9.00
C GLY A 56 0.12 -16.76 9.05
N ASP A 57 -0.36 -15.53 9.19
CA ASP A 57 -1.78 -15.24 9.28
C ASP A 57 -2.47 -15.52 7.94
N VAL A 58 -3.20 -16.63 7.90
CA VAL A 58 -3.93 -17.04 6.70
C VAL A 58 -5.22 -16.21 6.61
N PRO A 59 -5.41 -15.42 5.54
CA PRO A 59 -6.60 -14.60 5.41
C PRO A 59 -7.86 -15.45 5.33
N GLY A 60 -8.78 -15.22 6.27
CA GLY A 60 -10.11 -15.85 6.24
C GLY A 60 -10.93 -15.44 5.02
N LEU A 61 -12.08 -16.09 4.84
CA LEU A 61 -13.00 -15.88 3.70
C LEU A 61 -13.36 -14.40 3.47
N MET A 62 -13.57 -13.62 4.55
CA MET A 62 -13.83 -12.19 4.45
C MET A 62 -12.64 -11.38 3.91
N SER A 63 -11.41 -11.72 4.32
CA SER A 63 -10.19 -11.08 3.83
C SER A 63 -9.97 -11.38 2.34
N LEU A 64 -10.28 -12.61 1.91
CA LEU A 64 -10.29 -13.03 0.50
C LEU A 64 -11.27 -12.22 -0.34
N ALA A 65 -12.50 -12.03 0.15
CA ALA A 65 -13.48 -11.18 -0.53
C ALA A 65 -12.99 -9.72 -0.65
N GLY A 66 -12.40 -9.18 0.42
CA GLY A 66 -11.80 -7.84 0.41
C GLY A 66 -10.65 -7.70 -0.58
N MET A 67 -9.74 -8.68 -0.63
CA MET A 67 -8.65 -8.71 -1.61
C MET A 67 -9.16 -8.68 -3.04
N VAL A 68 -10.11 -9.55 -3.39
CA VAL A 68 -10.68 -9.61 -4.73
C VAL A 68 -11.30 -8.27 -5.11
N LEU A 69 -12.03 -7.64 -4.19
CA LEU A 69 -12.65 -6.34 -4.41
C LEU A 69 -11.60 -5.24 -4.66
N ILE A 70 -10.53 -5.20 -3.87
CA ILE A 70 -9.43 -4.23 -4.04
C ILE A 70 -8.70 -4.45 -5.37
N THR A 71 -8.39 -5.71 -5.72
CA THR A 71 -7.74 -6.05 -6.99
C THR A 71 -8.60 -5.64 -8.19
N LEU A 72 -9.91 -5.92 -8.14
CA LEU A 72 -10.87 -5.51 -9.17
C LEU A 72 -10.96 -3.99 -9.30
N ALA A 73 -10.99 -3.26 -8.18
CA ALA A 73 -11.00 -1.80 -8.18
C ALA A 73 -9.71 -1.23 -8.82
N GLY A 74 -8.54 -1.80 -8.51
CA GLY A 74 -7.27 -1.42 -9.13
C GLY A 74 -7.25 -1.67 -10.64
N LEU A 75 -7.72 -2.85 -11.07
CA LEU A 75 -7.87 -3.19 -12.49
C LEU A 75 -8.83 -2.24 -13.22
N TYR A 76 -9.94 -1.87 -12.58
CA TYR A 76 -10.90 -0.92 -13.14
C TYR A 76 -10.29 0.47 -13.32
N VAL A 77 -9.50 0.95 -12.36
CA VAL A 77 -8.80 2.25 -12.47
C VAL A 77 -7.83 2.25 -13.65
N ILE A 78 -7.02 1.19 -13.80
CA ILE A 78 -6.10 1.05 -14.93
C ILE A 78 -6.85 1.01 -16.26
N HIS A 79 -7.96 0.25 -16.32
CA HIS A 79 -8.78 0.18 -17.52
C HIS A 79 -9.40 1.55 -17.86
N ARG A 80 -9.94 2.26 -16.86
CA ARG A 80 -10.52 3.61 -17.02
C ARG A 80 -9.49 4.63 -17.50
N GLU A 81 -8.27 4.61 -16.98
CA GLU A 81 -7.19 5.50 -17.43
C GLU A 81 -6.81 5.23 -18.89
N ARG A 82 -6.74 3.96 -19.30
CA ARG A 82 -6.49 3.60 -20.71
C ARG A 82 -7.58 4.14 -21.63
N VAL A 83 -8.85 3.98 -21.25
CA VAL A 83 -10.00 4.47 -22.03
C VAL A 83 -10.02 6.01 -22.09
N THR A 84 -9.67 6.68 -20.99
CA THR A 84 -9.64 8.16 -20.94
C THR A 84 -8.48 8.73 -21.76
N ARG A 85 -7.28 8.12 -21.72
CA ARG A 85 -6.14 8.51 -22.57
C ARG A 85 -6.43 8.28 -24.06
N GLN A 86 -7.14 7.22 -24.42
CA GLN A 86 -7.55 6.97 -25.82
C GLN A 86 -8.53 8.02 -26.34
N ARG A 87 -9.40 8.57 -25.49
CA ARG A 87 -10.34 9.65 -25.87
C ARG A 87 -9.70 11.03 -25.97
N ALA A 88 -8.57 11.26 -25.30
CA ALA A 88 -7.86 12.54 -25.37
C ALA A 88 -6.90 12.64 -26.57
N GLY A 89 -6.65 11.54 -27.28
CA GLY A 89 -5.81 11.48 -28.48
C GLY A 89 -6.57 11.34 -29.80
N ALA A 90 -7.90 11.51 -29.78
CA ALA A 90 -8.79 11.55 -30.95
C ALA A 90 -9.48 12.91 -31.02
#